data_AF-A0A2E7HL65-F1
#
_entry.id   AF-A0A2E7HL65-F1
#
_cell.length_a   1.000
_cell.length_b   1.000
_cell.length_c   1.000
_cell.angle_alpha   90.00
_cell.angle_beta   90.00
_cell.angle_gamma   90.00
#
_symmetry.space_group_name_H-M   'P 1'
#
loop_
_entity.id
_entity.type
_entity.pdbx_description
1 polymer ?
#
loop_
_entity_poly.entity_id
_entity_poly.type
_entity_poly.pdbx_seq_one_letter_code
_entity_poly.pdbx_strand_id
1 'polypeptide(L)' 'MAVTGLLLWPELFTTEPCTIDVCLDKRAIGRTLVAPKVSGTNRLLTRADVDTFLNNIKTVMTR' A
#
# COMPACT_ATOMS: atom_id res chain seq x y z
N MET A 1 -8.63 3.80 -3.24
CA MET A 1 -8.27 5.10 -2.63
C MET A 1 -6.83 5.15 -2.13
N ALA A 2 -6.31 4.13 -1.43
CA ALA A 2 -4.92 4.13 -0.94
C ALA A 2 -3.86 4.26 -2.05
N VAL A 3 -4.05 3.63 -3.22
CA VAL A 3 -3.11 3.71 -4.36
C VAL A 3 -3.03 5.13 -4.92
N THR A 4 -4.16 5.82 -5.08
CA THR A 4 -4.20 7.20 -5.57
C THR A 4 -3.50 8.16 -4.60
N GLY A 5 -3.69 7.95 -3.29
CA GLY A 5 -2.97 8.70 -2.27
C GLY A 5 -1.46 8.51 -2.34
N LEU A 6 -1.01 7.27 -2.46
CA LEU A 6 0.41 6.94 -2.60
C LEU A 6 1.05 7.59 -3.83
N LEU A 7 0.30 7.75 -4.92
CA LEU A 7 0.80 8.40 -6.15
C LEU A 7 0.87 9.92 -6.02
N LEU A 8 -0.07 10.55 -5.32
CA LEU A 8 -0.16 12.00 -5.22
C LEU A 8 0.70 12.58 -4.09
N TRP A 9 0.83 11.83 -2.98
CA TRP A 9 1.54 12.25 -1.77
C TRP A 9 2.38 11.09 -1.20
N PRO A 10 3.38 10.57 -1.95
CA PRO A 10 4.17 9.42 -1.53
C PRO A 10 4.88 9.61 -0.19
N GLU A 11 5.23 10.85 0.16
CA GLU A 11 5.87 11.22 1.43
C GLU A 11 5.03 10.93 2.67
N LEU A 12 3.72 10.80 2.52
CA LEU A 12 2.81 10.45 3.62
C LEU A 12 2.85 8.96 3.96
N PHE A 13 3.55 8.14 3.19
CA PHE A 13 3.52 6.69 3.31
C PHE A 13 4.93 6.11 3.51
N THR A 14 5.04 5.12 4.39
CA THR A 14 6.26 4.31 4.55
C THR A 14 6.06 2.96 3.90
N THR A 15 7.06 2.50 3.16
CA THR A 15 7.02 1.19 2.50
C THR A 15 8.27 0.35 2.77
N GLU A 16 8.08 -0.94 2.97
CA GLU A 16 9.15 -1.91 3.22
C GLU A 16 9.25 -2.94 2.09
N PRO A 17 10.46 -3.35 1.66
CA PRO A 17 10.59 -4.33 0.60
C PRO A 17 10.09 -5.71 1.03
N CYS A 18 9.37 -6.40 0.15
CA CYS A 18 8.75 -7.69 0.43
C CYS A 18 8.69 -8.57 -0.82
N THR A 19 8.38 -9.84 -0.60
CA THR A 19 7.90 -10.75 -1.64
C THR A 19 6.42 -11.00 -1.46
N ILE A 20 5.72 -11.06 -2.59
CA ILE A 20 4.29 -11.31 -2.68
C ILE A 20 4.13 -12.61 -3.46
N ASP A 21 3.38 -13.54 -2.89
CA ASP A 21 2.90 -14.74 -3.58
C ASP A 21 1.38 -14.81 -3.48
N VAL A 22 0.73 -15.47 -4.44
CA VAL A 22 -0.73 -15.60 -4.49
C VAL A 22 -1.07 -17.07 -4.52
N CYS A 23 -1.82 -17.52 -3.50
CA CYS A 23 -2.27 -18.90 -3.44
C CYS A 23 -3.25 -19.18 -4.60
N LEU A 24 -2.99 -20.25 -5.35
CA LEU A 24 -3.83 -20.70 -6.48
C LEU A 24 -4.67 -21.94 -6.14
N ASP A 25 -4.53 -22.47 -4.93
CA ASP A 25 -5.27 -23.66 -4.50
C ASP A 25 -6.75 -23.34 -4.26
N LYS A 26 -7.65 -24.23 -4.71
CA LYS A 26 -9.12 -24.01 -4.67
C LYS A 26 -9.69 -23.58 -3.31
N ARG A 27 -9.03 -23.95 -2.21
CA ARG A 27 -9.49 -23.63 -0.84
C ARG A 27 -9.16 -22.21 -0.38
N ALA A 28 -8.14 -21.59 -0.98
CA ALA A 28 -7.63 -20.27 -0.58
C ALA A 28 -7.18 -19.44 -1.78
N ILE A 29 -7.80 -19.66 -2.95
CA ILE A 29 -7.43 -18.99 -4.18
C ILE A 29 -7.54 -17.48 -4.02
N GLY A 30 -6.50 -16.76 -4.42
CA GLY A 30 -6.41 -15.30 -4.26
C GLY A 30 -5.90 -14.84 -2.90
N ARG A 31 -5.60 -15.74 -1.95
CA ARG A 31 -4.92 -15.36 -0.71
C ARG A 31 -3.51 -14.87 -1.02
N THR A 32 -3.26 -13.60 -0.71
CA THR A 32 -1.92 -13.01 -0.80
C THR A 32 -1.07 -13.40 0.40
N LEU A 33 0.08 -13.98 0.15
CA LEU A 33 1.11 -14.28 1.14
C LEU A 33 2.22 -13.24 1.01
N VAL A 34 2.58 -12.61 2.13
CA VAL A 34 3.59 -11.55 2.16
C VAL A 34 4.71 -11.98 3.10
N ALA A 35 5.95 -11.92 2.63
CA ALA A 35 7.13 -12.21 3.43
C ALA A 35 8.14 -11.04 3.34
N PRO A 36 8.77 -10.63 4.46
CA PRO A 36 9.83 -9.62 4.44
C PRO A 36 11.04 -10.08 3.61
N LYS A 37 11.64 -9.19 2.81
CA LYS A 37 12.86 -9.50 2.05
C LYS A 37 13.71 -8.27 1.82
N VAL A 38 15.00 -8.34 2.09
CA VAL A 38 15.94 -7.19 1.97
C VAL A 38 16.01 -6.63 0.53
N SER A 39 15.82 -7.47 -0.49
CA SER A 39 15.87 -7.10 -1.92
C SER A 39 14.59 -7.42 -2.70
N GLY A 40 13.43 -7.37 -2.04
CA GLY A 40 12.14 -7.57 -2.72
C GLY A 40 11.88 -6.53 -3.81
N THR A 41 11.33 -6.96 -4.96
CA THR A 41 10.85 -6.05 -6.03
C THR A 41 9.52 -5.40 -5.69
N ASN A 42 8.77 -5.99 -4.76
CA ASN A 42 7.53 -5.44 -4.23
C ASN A 42 7.79 -4.64 -2.97
N ARG A 43 6.91 -3.68 -2.67
CA ARG A 43 6.94 -2.93 -1.42
C ARG A 43 5.59 -2.96 -0.74
N LEU A 44 5.59 -3.30 0.54
CA LEU A 44 4.41 -3.28 1.40
C LEU A 44 4.29 -1.90 2.05
N LEU A 45 3.10 -1.29 1.99
CA LEU A 45 2.79 -0.08 2.76
C LEU A 45 2.63 -0.47 4.23
N THR A 46 3.51 0.03 5.09
CA THR A 46 3.53 -0.32 6.53
C THR A 46 3.03 0.80 7.43
N ARG A 47 3.13 2.06 6.99
CA ARG A 47 2.61 3.23 7.73
C ARG A 47 2.07 4.29 6.79
N ALA A 48 1.13 5.09 7.29
CA ALA A 48 0.58 6.25 6.61
C ALA A 48 0.31 7.38 7.62
N ASP A 49 0.59 8.62 7.26
CA ASP A 49 0.01 9.80 7.92
C ASP A 49 -1.42 9.99 7.41
N VAL A 50 -2.35 9.33 8.11
CA VAL A 50 -3.76 9.27 7.70
C VAL A 50 -4.43 10.63 7.80
N ASP A 51 -4.10 11.43 8.81
CA ASP A 51 -4.77 12.71 9.05
C ASP A 51 -4.41 13.73 7.96
N THR A 52 -3.12 13.84 7.62
CA THR A 52 -2.67 14.68 6.50
C THR A 52 -3.24 14.18 5.18
N PHE A 53 -3.27 12.87 4.96
CA PHE A 53 -3.85 12.29 3.74
C PHE A 53 -5.34 12.62 3.59
N LEU A 54 -6.14 12.49 4.64
CA LEU A 54 -7.57 12.81 4.62
C LEU A 54 -7.83 14.31 4.44
N ASN A 55 -7.02 15.17 5.04
CA ASN A 55 -7.12 16.62 4.83
C ASN A 55 -6.80 17.00 3.38
N ASN A 56 -5.74 16.42 2.81
CA ASN A 56 -5.39 16.64 1.41
C ASN A 56 -6.51 16.20 0.46
N ILE A 57 -7.15 15.05 0.72
CA ILE A 57 -8.32 14.61 -0.06
C ILE A 57 -9.45 15.63 0.02
N LYS A 58 -9.81 16.10 1.22
CA LYS A 58 -10.89 17.09 1.40
C LYS A 58 -10.60 18.35 0.58
N THR A 59 -9.38 18.89 0.66
CA THR A 59 -8.98 20.07 -0.10
C THR A 59 -9.11 19.87 -1.61
N VAL A 60 -8.81 18.68 -2.14
CA VAL A 60 -8.99 18.36 -3.57
C VAL A 60 -10.48 18.28 -3.94
N MET A 61 -11.31 17.66 -3.09
CA MET A 61 -12.74 17.46 -3.38
C MET A 61 -13.59 18.73 -3.25
N THR A 62 -13.12 19.75 -2.53
CA THR A 62 -13.83 21.03 -2.34
C THR A 62 -13.38 22.12 -3.33
N ARG A 63 -12.57 21.78 -4.33
CA ARG A 63 -12.22 22.65 -5.44
C ARG A 63 -13.13 22.38 -6.63
#